data_AF-A0A417UFH7-F1
#
_entry.id   AF-A0A417UFH7-F1
#
_cell.length_a   1.000
_cell.length_b   1.000
_cell.length_c   1.000
_cell.angle_alpha   90.00
_cell.angle_beta   90.00
_cell.angle_gamma   90.00
#
_symmetry.space_group_name_H-M   'P 1'
#
loop_
_entity.id
_entity.type
_entity.pdbx_description
1 polymer ?
#
loop_
_entity_poly.entity_id
_entity_poly.type
_entity_poly.pdbx_seq_one_letter_code
_entity_poly.pdbx_strand_id
1 'polypeptide(L)'
;MFYTGVSWLREMFFQKKYGYQTVIREYGRDREKTEKLLKTVGKALLLLEDIRETEEEYPLAVFSAEISGNPHYFDQGTTAGQLLVHGMCYAAQTDYPENAHQWRELLLSGGIVPDNISSIVHIYGLRLQVRGEWHPAYDAFCRRQEPCAVTMENLQELTAVQPTGDKVYKEGNVTMYLRPAAECCRETDTLFAG
;
A
#
# COMPACT_ATOMS: atom_id res chain seq x y z
N MET A 1 -18.40 9.88 23.34
CA MET A 1 -17.77 10.54 22.18
C MET A 1 -16.32 10.78 22.52
N PHE A 2 -15.46 9.85 22.13
CA PHE A 2 -14.03 9.95 22.39
C PHE A 2 -13.42 10.87 21.33
N TYR A 3 -12.58 11.80 21.73
CA TYR A 3 -11.91 12.72 20.81
C TYR A 3 -10.59 12.09 20.38
N THR A 4 -10.56 10.99 19.60
CA THR A 4 -9.28 10.28 19.34
C THR A 4 -8.24 11.19 18.71
N GLY A 5 -8.65 12.11 17.83
CA GLY A 5 -7.75 13.13 17.27
C GLY A 5 -7.14 14.07 18.32
N VAL A 6 -7.93 14.56 19.28
CA VAL A 6 -7.42 15.48 20.33
C VAL A 6 -6.58 14.71 21.35
N SER A 7 -7.01 13.52 21.74
CA SER A 7 -6.29 12.65 22.66
C SER A 7 -4.95 12.20 22.06
N TRP A 8 -4.92 11.86 20.77
CA TRP A 8 -3.69 11.57 20.03
C TRP A 8 -2.73 12.77 20.05
N LEU A 9 -3.19 13.98 19.69
CA LEU A 9 -2.34 15.17 19.70
C LEU A 9 -1.77 15.46 21.10
N ARG A 10 -2.61 15.32 22.13
CA ARG A 10 -2.21 15.47 23.52
C ARG A 10 -1.11 14.47 23.88
N GLU A 11 -1.33 13.19 23.59
CA GLU A 11 -0.40 12.13 23.94
C GLU A 11 0.90 12.20 23.16
N MET A 12 0.80 12.52 21.86
CA MET A 12 1.94 12.78 20.98
C MET A 12 2.85 13.86 21.59
N PHE A 13 2.27 14.96 22.09
CA PHE A 13 3.04 16.05 22.68
C PHE A 13 3.63 15.70 24.05
N PHE A 14 2.86 15.10 24.95
CA PHE A 14 3.31 14.80 26.31
C PHE A 14 4.33 13.65 26.35
N GLN A 15 4.09 12.57 25.61
CA GLN A 15 4.98 11.42 25.60
C GLN A 15 6.11 11.52 24.57
N LYS A 16 6.05 12.51 23.67
CA LYS A 16 6.97 12.63 22.51
C LYS A 16 6.98 11.38 21.61
N LYS A 17 5.82 10.71 21.52
CA LYS A 17 5.58 9.50 20.70
C LYS A 17 4.59 9.81 19.57
N TYR A 18 4.19 8.81 18.78
CA TYR A 18 3.11 8.90 17.80
C TYR A 18 3.20 10.10 16.83
N GLY A 19 4.38 10.28 16.20
CA GLY A 19 4.58 11.30 15.17
C GLY A 19 5.17 12.63 15.66
N TYR A 20 5.48 12.76 16.96
CA TYR A 20 6.04 13.98 17.54
C TYR A 20 7.24 14.56 16.75
N GLN A 21 8.21 13.72 16.39
CA GLN A 21 9.40 14.19 15.64
C GLN A 21 9.05 14.72 14.25
N THR A 22 8.12 14.05 13.56
CA THR A 22 7.60 14.51 12.26
C THR A 22 6.93 15.87 12.41
N VAL A 23 6.08 16.04 13.43
CA VAL A 23 5.38 17.30 13.68
C VAL A 23 6.35 18.44 14.01
N ILE A 24 7.30 18.23 14.92
CA ILE A 24 8.29 19.26 15.28
C ILE A 24 9.13 19.67 14.06
N ARG A 25 9.52 18.71 13.22
CA ARG A 25 10.27 18.97 11.98
C ARG A 25 9.46 19.83 11.01
N GLU A 26 8.23 19.44 10.70
CA GLU A 26 7.40 20.22 9.76
C GLU A 26 7.01 21.58 10.34
N TYR A 27 6.75 21.65 11.65
CA TYR A 27 6.42 22.90 12.33
C TYR A 27 7.57 23.91 12.26
N GLY A 28 8.81 23.44 12.38
CA GLY A 28 9.99 24.28 12.21
C GLY A 28 10.19 24.80 10.78
N ARG A 29 9.61 24.13 9.77
CA ARG A 29 9.66 24.56 8.37
C ARG A 29 8.54 25.56 8.04
N ASP A 30 7.32 25.20 8.39
CA ASP A 30 6.13 26.00 8.09
C ASP A 30 5.04 25.68 9.11
N ARG A 31 4.87 26.61 10.07
CA ARG A 31 3.88 26.51 11.13
C ARG A 31 2.46 26.44 10.58
N GLU A 32 2.12 27.27 9.60
CA GLU A 32 0.75 27.38 9.12
C GLU A 32 0.33 26.15 8.33
N LYS A 33 1.26 25.61 7.50
CA LYS A 33 1.03 24.33 6.83
C LYS A 33 0.95 23.17 7.80
N THR A 34 1.77 23.17 8.85
CA THR A 34 1.73 22.10 9.86
C THR A 34 0.41 22.12 10.64
N GLU A 35 -0.11 23.30 10.97
CA GLU A 35 -1.42 23.41 11.59
C GLU A 35 -2.53 22.86 10.69
N LYS A 36 -2.51 23.19 9.39
CA LYS A 36 -3.44 22.65 8.40
C LYS A 36 -3.32 21.12 8.31
N LEU A 37 -2.10 20.60 8.23
CA LEU A 37 -1.80 19.17 8.22
C LEU A 37 -2.40 18.44 9.45
N LEU A 38 -2.15 18.95 10.65
CA LEU A 38 -2.66 18.34 11.89
C LEU A 38 -4.19 18.41 11.97
N LYS A 39 -4.82 19.49 11.49
CA LYS A 39 -6.28 19.57 11.39
C LYS A 39 -6.83 18.52 10.43
N THR A 40 -6.19 18.33 9.28
CA THR A 40 -6.61 17.32 8.30
C THR A 40 -6.46 15.90 8.84
N VAL A 41 -5.32 15.58 9.50
CA VAL A 41 -5.11 14.28 10.15
C VAL A 41 -6.10 14.08 11.30
N GLY A 42 -6.37 15.11 12.10
CA GLY A 42 -7.35 15.04 13.18
C GLY A 42 -8.77 14.74 12.69
N LYS A 43 -9.18 15.35 11.57
CA LYS A 43 -10.46 15.02 10.90
C LYS A 43 -10.47 13.58 10.40
N ALA A 44 -9.36 13.10 9.84
CA ALA A 44 -9.22 11.73 9.38
C ALA A 44 -9.43 10.71 10.52
N LEU A 45 -8.82 10.95 11.68
CA LEU A 45 -8.97 10.09 12.85
C LEU A 45 -10.41 10.06 13.39
N LEU A 46 -11.15 11.17 13.27
CA LEU A 46 -12.57 11.21 13.63
C LEU A 46 -13.41 10.37 12.65
N LEU A 47 -13.21 10.52 11.34
CA LEU A 47 -13.92 9.73 10.34
C LEU A 47 -13.62 8.22 10.48
N LEU A 48 -12.39 7.85 10.88
CA LEU A 48 -12.05 6.46 11.17
C LEU A 48 -12.84 5.86 12.34
N GLU A 49 -13.22 6.67 13.34
CA GLU A 49 -14.09 6.19 14.41
C GLU A 49 -15.48 5.84 13.86
N ASP A 50 -16.05 6.71 13.02
CA ASP A 50 -17.36 6.50 12.41
C ASP A 50 -17.37 5.25 11.50
N ILE A 51 -16.34 5.08 10.67
CA ILE A 51 -16.20 3.91 9.79
C ILE A 51 -16.19 2.60 10.60
N ARG A 52 -15.46 2.57 11.73
CA ARG A 52 -15.38 1.38 12.59
C ARG A 52 -16.72 0.97 13.20
N GLU A 53 -17.66 1.89 13.34
CA GLU A 53 -19.01 1.57 13.84
C GLU A 53 -19.89 0.92 12.76
N THR A 54 -19.57 1.11 11.48
CA THR A 54 -20.38 0.66 10.33
C THR A 54 -19.95 -0.69 9.75
N GLU A 55 -18.76 -1.19 10.11
CA GLU A 55 -18.11 -2.38 9.50
C GLU A 55 -17.94 -2.29 7.96
N GLU A 56 -18.09 -1.10 7.36
CA GLU A 56 -17.86 -0.90 5.92
C GLU A 56 -16.37 -0.75 5.61
N GLU A 57 -15.92 -1.38 4.51
CA GLU A 57 -14.58 -1.21 3.98
C GLU A 57 -14.47 0.09 3.16
N TYR A 58 -13.50 0.94 3.50
CA TYR A 58 -13.30 2.24 2.87
C TYR A 58 -11.98 2.31 2.11
N PRO A 59 -11.97 2.45 0.76
CA PRO A 59 -10.72 2.57 0.01
C PRO A 59 -9.91 3.80 0.43
N LEU A 60 -8.58 3.67 0.56
CA LEU A 60 -7.69 4.74 1.02
C LEU A 60 -7.77 5.99 0.12
N ALA A 61 -7.91 5.80 -1.20
CA ALA A 61 -8.09 6.92 -2.12
C ALA A 61 -9.40 7.67 -1.89
N VAL A 62 -10.50 6.97 -1.63
CA VAL A 62 -11.80 7.59 -1.36
C VAL A 62 -11.73 8.32 -0.01
N PHE A 63 -11.16 7.69 1.02
CA PHE A 63 -10.95 8.28 2.34
C PHE A 63 -10.13 9.58 2.25
N SER A 64 -9.02 9.54 1.52
CA SER A 64 -8.14 10.69 1.31
C SER A 64 -8.83 11.82 0.57
N ALA A 65 -9.60 11.50 -0.48
CA ALA A 65 -10.34 12.48 -1.27
C ALA A 65 -11.43 13.16 -0.45
N GLU A 66 -12.15 12.43 0.39
CA GLU A 66 -13.21 12.98 1.25
C GLU A 66 -12.67 14.00 2.25
N ILE A 67 -11.54 13.72 2.87
CA ILE A 67 -10.99 14.56 3.94
C ILE A 67 -10.22 15.77 3.38
N SER A 68 -9.51 15.59 2.26
CA SER A 68 -8.52 16.56 1.76
C SER A 68 -8.83 17.11 0.37
N GLY A 69 -9.72 16.48 -0.38
CA GLY A 69 -9.92 16.72 -1.82
C GLY A 69 -8.87 16.06 -2.73
N ASN A 70 -7.90 15.32 -2.17
CA ASN A 70 -6.84 14.65 -2.92
C ASN A 70 -6.80 13.13 -2.58
N PRO A 71 -7.05 12.23 -3.55
CA PRO A 71 -6.98 10.79 -3.33
C PRO A 71 -5.63 10.25 -2.85
N HIS A 72 -4.53 10.95 -3.13
CA HIS A 72 -3.17 10.53 -2.77
C HIS A 72 -2.65 11.19 -1.49
N TYR A 73 -3.52 11.85 -0.73
CA TYR A 73 -3.10 12.66 0.41
C TYR A 73 -2.51 11.82 1.55
N PHE A 74 -3.03 10.61 1.80
CA PHE A 74 -2.58 9.73 2.88
C PHE A 74 -1.73 8.54 2.44
N ASP A 75 -1.14 8.59 1.23
CA ASP A 75 -0.27 7.52 0.74
C ASP A 75 0.95 7.28 1.65
N GLN A 76 1.46 6.04 1.70
CA GLN A 76 2.51 5.56 2.62
C GLN A 76 3.81 6.42 2.63
N GLY A 77 4.13 7.09 1.51
CA GLY A 77 5.31 7.95 1.37
C GLY A 77 5.10 9.41 1.78
N THR A 78 3.87 9.82 2.07
CA THR A 78 3.54 11.22 2.38
C THR A 78 3.66 11.50 3.88
N THR A 79 3.96 12.74 4.24
CA THR A 79 3.98 13.16 5.65
C THR A 79 2.61 13.03 6.31
N ALA A 80 1.53 13.30 5.57
CA ALA A 80 0.18 13.13 6.07
C ALA A 80 -0.16 11.66 6.30
N GLY A 81 0.18 10.75 5.39
CA GLY A 81 0.04 9.31 5.56
C GLY A 81 0.81 8.79 6.78
N GLN A 82 2.06 9.24 6.98
CA GLN A 82 2.85 8.89 8.17
C GLN A 82 2.15 9.32 9.48
N LEU A 83 1.59 10.54 9.52
CA LEU A 83 0.89 11.03 10.71
C LEU A 83 -0.44 10.32 10.94
N LEU A 84 -1.18 9.97 9.88
CA LEU A 84 -2.38 9.15 9.98
C LEU A 84 -2.05 7.80 10.62
N VAL A 85 -1.03 7.11 10.12
CA VAL A 85 -0.56 5.82 10.67
C VAL A 85 -0.18 5.95 12.14
N HIS A 86 0.53 7.00 12.54
CA HIS A 86 0.84 7.25 13.94
C HIS A 86 -0.42 7.43 14.81
N GLY A 87 -1.43 8.13 14.30
CA GLY A 87 -2.72 8.26 14.98
C GLY A 87 -3.47 6.94 15.11
N MET A 88 -3.40 6.08 14.07
CA MET A 88 -3.98 4.73 14.12
C MET A 88 -3.24 3.82 15.12
N CYS A 89 -1.90 3.87 15.16
CA CYS A 89 -1.10 3.17 16.17
C CYS A 89 -1.48 3.59 17.59
N TYR A 90 -1.71 4.89 17.81
CA TYR A 90 -2.20 5.38 19.10
C TYR A 90 -3.59 4.79 19.43
N ALA A 91 -4.52 4.80 18.48
CA ALA A 91 -5.86 4.24 18.69
C ALA A 91 -5.82 2.72 18.96
N ALA A 92 -4.94 1.99 18.29
CA ALA A 92 -4.78 0.55 18.42
C ALA A 92 -3.84 0.11 19.55
N GLN A 93 -3.11 1.05 20.18
CA GLN A 93 -2.04 0.78 21.15
C GLN A 93 -0.95 -0.16 20.60
N THR A 94 -0.54 0.08 19.35
CA THR A 94 0.47 -0.72 18.64
C THR A 94 1.71 0.12 18.30
N ASP A 95 2.81 -0.57 17.99
CA ASP A 95 4.01 0.06 17.45
C ASP A 95 3.80 0.51 16.00
N TYR A 96 4.69 1.39 15.52
CA TYR A 96 4.66 1.84 14.14
C TYR A 96 5.07 0.71 13.19
N PRO A 97 4.38 0.49 12.06
CA PRO A 97 4.71 -0.57 11.11
C PRO A 97 6.15 -0.51 10.59
N GLU A 98 6.85 -1.64 10.63
CA GLU A 98 8.23 -1.76 10.14
C GLU A 98 8.30 -2.01 8.63
N ASN A 99 7.22 -2.51 8.03
CA ASN A 99 7.18 -2.92 6.63
C ASN A 99 5.78 -2.73 6.02
N ALA A 100 5.69 -2.88 4.70
CA ALA A 100 4.45 -2.68 3.93
C ALA A 100 3.33 -3.66 4.32
N HIS A 101 3.67 -4.87 4.77
CA HIS A 101 2.68 -5.84 5.23
C HIS A 101 2.00 -5.35 6.52
N GLN A 102 2.79 -5.01 7.53
CA GLN A 102 2.27 -4.48 8.79
C GLN A 102 1.51 -3.15 8.60
N TRP A 103 1.95 -2.31 7.66
CA TRP A 103 1.25 -1.07 7.31
C TRP A 103 -0.14 -1.36 6.73
N ARG A 104 -0.22 -2.34 5.82
CA ARG A 104 -1.49 -2.80 5.24
C ARG A 104 -2.41 -3.41 6.29
N GLU A 105 -1.89 -4.27 7.17
CA GLU A 105 -2.67 -4.88 8.26
C GLU A 105 -3.25 -3.82 9.20
N LEU A 106 -2.47 -2.79 9.55
CA LEU A 106 -2.95 -1.69 10.37
C LEU A 106 -4.11 -0.94 9.69
N LEU A 107 -3.98 -0.60 8.42
CA LEU A 107 -5.04 0.09 7.68
C LEU A 107 -6.32 -0.75 7.61
N LEU A 108 -6.20 -2.03 7.25
CA LEU A 108 -7.32 -2.96 7.19
C LEU A 108 -8.00 -3.12 8.55
N SER A 109 -7.23 -3.18 9.64
CA SER A 109 -7.78 -3.24 11.00
C SER A 109 -8.58 -1.98 11.40
N GLY A 110 -8.34 -0.85 10.71
CA GLY A 110 -9.07 0.40 10.87
C GLY A 110 -10.21 0.57 9.86
N GLY A 111 -10.55 -0.46 9.07
CA GLY A 111 -11.57 -0.39 8.02
C GLY A 111 -11.12 0.30 6.74
N ILE A 112 -9.83 0.63 6.61
CA ILE A 112 -9.28 1.26 5.41
C ILE A 112 -8.63 0.21 4.53
N VAL A 113 -9.06 0.16 3.27
CA VAL A 113 -8.46 -0.70 2.25
C VAL A 113 -7.41 0.11 1.50
N PRO A 114 -6.10 -0.10 1.74
CA PRO A 114 -5.08 0.54 0.93
C PRO A 114 -5.22 0.08 -0.52
N ASP A 115 -5.22 1.03 -1.45
CA ASP A 115 -5.30 0.75 -2.87
C ASP A 115 -4.26 -0.31 -3.26
N ASN A 116 -4.69 -1.34 -3.99
CA ASN A 116 -3.80 -2.38 -4.55
C ASN A 116 -2.94 -1.86 -5.72
N ILE A 117 -2.97 -0.56 -5.98
CA ILE A 117 -2.30 0.05 -7.11
C ILE A 117 -0.80 0.06 -6.83
N SER A 118 -0.13 -0.94 -7.41
CA SER A 118 1.30 -0.95 -7.77
C SER A 118 2.24 -1.86 -6.98
N SER A 119 1.80 -3.08 -6.63
CA SER A 119 2.69 -4.23 -6.84
C SER A 119 2.17 -5.07 -8.00
N ILE A 120 2.42 -4.55 -9.20
CA ILE A 120 2.34 -5.32 -10.43
C ILE A 120 3.66 -6.08 -10.55
N VAL A 121 3.58 -7.40 -10.59
CA VAL A 121 4.70 -8.25 -10.96
C VAL A 121 4.53 -8.67 -12.42
N HIS A 122 5.62 -8.68 -13.17
CA HIS A 122 5.61 -9.21 -14.52
C HIS A 122 6.05 -10.67 -14.47
N ILE A 123 5.16 -11.56 -14.90
CA ILE A 123 5.43 -12.99 -14.99
C ILE A 123 5.58 -13.41 -16.45
N TYR A 124 6.36 -14.47 -16.67
CA TYR A 124 6.59 -15.01 -18.01
C TYR A 124 6.66 -16.53 -17.94
N GLY A 125 5.99 -17.23 -18.86
CA GLY A 125 6.03 -18.69 -18.93
C GLY A 125 5.47 -19.38 -17.68
N LEU A 126 4.53 -18.73 -17.00
CA LEU A 126 3.82 -19.27 -15.84
C LEU A 126 2.36 -19.50 -16.15
N ARG A 127 1.89 -20.69 -15.80
CA ARG A 127 0.48 -21.01 -15.67
C ARG A 127 0.09 -20.83 -14.22
N LEU A 128 -1.04 -20.18 -13.98
CA LEU A 128 -1.57 -19.89 -12.65
C LEU A 128 -2.88 -20.63 -12.45
N GLN A 129 -3.04 -21.26 -11.28
CA GLN A 129 -4.27 -21.92 -10.86
C GLN A 129 -4.97 -21.05 -9.82
N VAL A 130 -6.23 -20.70 -10.06
CA VAL A 130 -7.08 -19.90 -9.18
C VAL A 130 -8.28 -20.76 -8.79
N ARG A 131 -8.56 -20.87 -7.49
CA ARG A 131 -9.69 -21.68 -6.96
C ARG A 131 -9.73 -23.13 -7.51
N GLY A 132 -8.56 -23.72 -7.74
CA GLY A 132 -8.44 -25.09 -8.27
C GLY A 132 -8.52 -25.24 -9.79
N GLU A 133 -8.71 -24.16 -10.55
CA GLU A 133 -8.76 -24.20 -12.03
C GLU A 133 -7.61 -23.42 -12.67
N TRP A 134 -7.04 -23.96 -13.76
CA TRP A 134 -6.00 -23.27 -14.53
C TRP A 134 -6.61 -22.10 -15.27
N HIS A 135 -6.14 -20.89 -14.98
CA HIS A 135 -6.74 -19.68 -15.50
C HIS A 135 -6.32 -19.44 -16.98
N PRO A 136 -7.25 -19.46 -17.96
CA PRO A 136 -6.91 -19.53 -19.39
C PRO A 136 -6.09 -18.36 -19.93
N ALA A 137 -6.17 -17.18 -19.31
CA ALA A 137 -5.39 -16.02 -19.74
C ALA A 137 -3.88 -16.29 -19.67
N TYR A 138 -3.40 -16.95 -18.62
CA TYR A 138 -1.97 -17.22 -18.44
C TYR A 138 -1.46 -18.29 -19.41
N ASP A 139 -2.33 -19.21 -19.84
CA ASP A 139 -2.03 -20.16 -20.91
C ASP A 139 -1.84 -19.45 -22.25
N ALA A 140 -2.62 -18.40 -22.52
CA ALA A 140 -2.47 -17.61 -23.74
C ALA A 140 -1.12 -16.87 -23.76
N PHE A 141 -0.73 -16.21 -22.66
CA PHE A 141 0.59 -15.57 -22.54
C PHE A 141 1.74 -16.59 -22.71
N CYS A 142 1.60 -17.78 -22.13
CA CYS A 142 2.59 -18.86 -22.30
C CYS A 142 2.71 -19.32 -23.77
N ARG A 143 1.58 -19.54 -24.46
CA ARG A 143 1.58 -19.96 -25.88
C ARG A 143 2.15 -18.89 -26.81
N ARG A 144 1.90 -17.62 -26.48
CA ARG A 144 2.35 -16.46 -27.26
C ARG A 144 3.77 -16.01 -26.91
N GLN A 145 4.37 -16.58 -25.86
CA GLN A 145 5.70 -16.18 -25.38
C GLN A 145 5.74 -14.69 -25.01
N GLU A 146 4.71 -14.22 -24.31
CA GLU A 146 4.55 -12.82 -23.90
C GLU A 146 4.58 -12.69 -22.37
N PRO A 147 5.16 -11.60 -21.82
CA PRO A 147 5.06 -11.30 -20.40
C PRO A 147 3.62 -10.88 -20.04
N CYS A 148 3.21 -11.18 -18.82
CA CYS A 148 1.92 -10.82 -18.25
C CYS A 148 2.12 -9.98 -16.99
N ALA A 149 1.48 -8.81 -16.94
CA ALA A 149 1.40 -7.99 -15.74
C ALA A 149 0.32 -8.55 -14.80
N VAL A 150 0.69 -8.88 -13.57
CA VAL A 150 -0.19 -9.50 -12.57
C VAL A 150 -0.15 -8.68 -11.30
N THR A 151 -1.31 -8.35 -10.75
CA THR A 151 -1.39 -7.63 -9.49
C THR A 151 -1.21 -8.58 -8.31
N MET A 152 -0.77 -8.07 -7.15
CA MET A 152 -0.74 -8.87 -5.92
C MET A 152 -2.10 -9.48 -5.56
N GLU A 153 -3.20 -8.81 -5.89
CA GLU A 153 -4.56 -9.32 -5.69
C GLU A 153 -4.83 -10.59 -6.51
N ASN A 154 -4.38 -10.61 -7.77
CA ASN A 154 -4.45 -11.82 -8.59
C ASN A 154 -3.61 -12.97 -7.98
N LEU A 155 -2.57 -12.66 -7.22
CA LEU A 155 -1.73 -13.67 -6.55
C LEU A 155 -2.35 -14.23 -5.25
N GLN A 156 -3.24 -13.47 -4.59
CA GLN A 156 -3.85 -13.90 -3.32
C GLN A 156 -4.75 -15.12 -3.47
N GLU A 157 -5.43 -15.25 -4.62
CA GLU A 157 -6.33 -16.38 -4.88
C GLU A 157 -5.65 -17.61 -5.50
N LEU A 158 -4.32 -17.60 -5.60
CA LEU A 158 -3.58 -18.69 -6.24
C LEU A 158 -3.57 -19.95 -5.39
N THR A 159 -3.98 -21.05 -6.01
CA THR A 159 -3.92 -22.38 -5.41
C THR A 159 -2.71 -23.18 -5.89
N ALA A 160 -2.20 -22.88 -7.09
CA ALA A 160 -0.98 -23.49 -7.63
C ALA A 160 -0.33 -22.65 -8.75
N VAL A 161 0.94 -22.92 -9.02
CA VAL A 161 1.71 -22.32 -10.12
C VAL A 161 2.45 -23.44 -10.86
N GLN A 162 2.44 -23.41 -12.19
CA GLN A 162 3.20 -24.33 -13.03
C GLN A 162 4.07 -23.55 -14.02
N PRO A 163 5.41 -23.70 -13.97
CA PRO A 163 6.29 -23.17 -14.99
C PRO A 163 6.21 -24.01 -16.27
N THR A 164 6.34 -23.38 -17.43
CA THR A 164 6.45 -24.07 -18.72
C THR A 164 7.90 -24.33 -19.16
N GLY A 165 8.89 -24.11 -18.27
CA GLY A 165 10.32 -24.31 -18.54
C GLY A 165 11.15 -24.69 -17.30
N ASP A 166 12.44 -24.97 -17.49
CA ASP A 166 13.23 -25.79 -16.56
C ASP A 166 14.00 -25.05 -15.44
N LYS A 167 13.96 -23.70 -15.34
CA LYS A 167 14.77 -22.95 -14.35
C LYS A 167 14.01 -21.86 -13.61
N VAL A 168 14.31 -21.71 -12.31
CA VAL A 168 13.77 -20.70 -11.38
C VAL A 168 14.92 -19.88 -10.80
N TYR A 169 14.82 -18.55 -10.82
CA TYR A 169 15.71 -17.64 -10.08
C TYR A 169 14.88 -16.74 -9.16
N LYS A 170 15.40 -16.45 -7.96
CA LYS A 170 14.74 -15.64 -6.93
C LYS A 170 15.60 -14.44 -6.61
N GLU A 171 15.06 -13.22 -6.74
CA GLU A 171 15.73 -11.99 -6.33
C GLU A 171 14.76 -11.17 -5.45
N GLY A 172 15.05 -11.12 -4.14
CA GLY A 172 14.17 -10.49 -3.15
C GLY A 172 12.86 -11.24 -2.89
N ASN A 173 11.79 -10.49 -2.58
CA ASN A 173 10.44 -11.00 -2.26
C ASN A 173 9.59 -11.31 -3.50
N VAL A 174 10.16 -11.20 -4.71
CA VAL A 174 9.46 -11.42 -5.98
C VAL A 174 10.12 -12.59 -6.72
N THR A 175 9.33 -13.59 -7.10
CA THR A 175 9.79 -14.69 -7.96
C THR A 175 9.62 -14.27 -9.42
N MET A 176 10.72 -14.01 -10.11
CA MET A 176 10.72 -13.58 -11.52
C MET A 176 11.20 -14.75 -12.40
N TYR A 177 10.44 -15.07 -13.45
CA TYR A 177 10.87 -16.03 -14.47
C TYR A 177 11.39 -15.24 -15.66
N LEU A 178 12.72 -15.28 -15.89
CA LEU A 178 13.35 -14.73 -17.09
C LEU A 178 14.04 -15.86 -17.86
N ARG A 179 13.75 -15.99 -19.15
CA ARG A 179 14.74 -16.53 -20.09
C ARG A 179 15.88 -15.50 -20.25
N PRO A 180 17.11 -15.91 -20.58
CA PRO A 180 18.15 -14.97 -20.96
C PRO A 180 17.63 -14.09 -22.10
N ALA A 181 17.58 -12.77 -21.87
CA ALA A 181 17.14 -11.75 -22.83
C ALA A 181 18.07 -11.60 -24.06
N ALA A 182 18.92 -12.59 -24.35
CA ALA A 182 19.81 -12.55 -25.51
C ALA A 182 19.07 -12.73 -26.85
N GLU A 183 17.82 -13.23 -26.83
CA GLU A 183 17.06 -13.52 -28.06
C GLU A 183 15.65 -12.87 -28.12
N CYS A 184 15.15 -12.26 -27.05
CA CYS A 184 13.94 -11.44 -27.08
C CYS A 184 14.33 -9.96 -27.01
N CYS A 185 14.49 -9.33 -28.17
CA CYS A 185 14.48 -7.88 -28.39
C CYS A 185 15.67 -7.12 -27.75
N ARG A 186 16.82 -7.04 -28.45
CA ARG A 186 17.20 -5.79 -29.12
C ARG A 186 15.98 -4.94 -29.51
N GLU A 187 15.43 -4.16 -28.58
CA GLU A 187 14.59 -2.96 -28.78
C GLU A 187 13.74 -2.68 -27.52
N THR A 188 14.35 -2.47 -26.35
CA THR A 188 13.68 -1.74 -25.25
C THR A 188 14.64 -0.87 -24.42
N ASP A 189 15.83 -0.53 -24.94
CA ASP A 189 16.79 0.39 -24.29
C ASP A 189 16.36 1.88 -24.36
N THR A 190 15.07 2.20 -24.44
CA THR A 190 14.61 3.59 -24.59
C THR A 190 13.50 4.05 -23.65
N LEU A 191 13.12 3.27 -22.62
CA LEU A 191 12.02 3.68 -21.72
C LEU A 191 12.42 4.00 -20.28
N PHE A 192 13.71 3.98 -19.94
CA PHE A 192 14.20 4.47 -18.64
C PHE A 192 15.44 5.35 -18.81
N ALA A 193 15.30 6.43 -19.57
CA ALA A 193 16.14 7.61 -19.48
C ALA A 193 15.26 8.84 -19.72
N GLY A 194 14.71 9.37 -18.63
CA GLY A 194 13.84 10.54 -18.57
C GLY A 194 13.42 10.82 -17.14
#